data_AF-A0A7J4BAC4-F1
#
_entry.id   AF-A0A7J4BAC4-F1
#
_cell.length_a   1.000
_cell.length_b   1.000
_cell.length_c   1.000
_cell.angle_alpha   90.00
_cell.angle_beta   90.00
_cell.angle_gamma   90.00
#
_symmetry.space_group_name_H-M   'P 1'
#
loop_
_entity.id
_entity.type
_entity.pdbx_description
1 polymer ?
#
loop_
_entity_poly.entity_id
_entity_poly.type
_entity_poly.pdbx_seq_one_letter_code
_entity_poly.pdbx_strand_id
1 'polypeptide(L)'
;MSKHYIYPFLKRLDEYFRERFGSEVDLAVLFTNKVLKIKAADRVKRALSRRKSKSLGVSLAEQDEDEYLVFYMGLLAAGLTDVWALRKYVDSEVKDFIELMKLENSKFLWSVSRMLGISSELLARDDECGYKVVLSSEPKSEISCFQFRLTIPKYLTYAERLLGEAGWSLLETYVREGYVYLPKSKYVRLLEDPLKEYLIKLFEELSFKLTDTNVLEDLRSDIAEVIRREYK
;
A
#
# COMPACT_ATOMS: atom_id res chain seq x y z
N MET A 1 14.21 -12.16 -6.47
CA MET A 1 14.07 -10.69 -6.47
C MET A 1 13.65 -10.23 -5.09
N SER A 2 14.16 -9.09 -4.63
CA SER A 2 13.76 -8.57 -3.32
C SER A 2 12.35 -8.00 -3.38
N LYS A 3 11.55 -8.24 -2.33
CA LYS A 3 10.13 -7.84 -2.30
C LYS A 3 9.92 -6.32 -2.39
N HIS A 4 10.94 -5.51 -2.12
CA HIS A 4 10.83 -4.05 -2.21
C HIS A 4 10.71 -3.53 -3.64
N TYR A 5 11.09 -4.27 -4.68
CA TYR A 5 10.78 -3.86 -6.05
C TYR A 5 9.27 -4.00 -6.38
N ILE A 6 8.58 -4.89 -5.66
CA ILE A 6 7.13 -5.08 -5.75
C ILE A 6 6.37 -4.12 -4.84
N TYR A 7 6.88 -3.96 -3.63
CA TYR A 7 6.33 -3.12 -2.58
C TYR A 7 7.39 -2.11 -2.13
N PRO A 8 7.57 -1.00 -2.87
CA PRO A 8 8.65 -0.04 -2.61
C PRO A 8 8.69 0.50 -1.18
N PHE A 9 7.52 0.61 -0.56
CA PHE A 9 7.37 1.07 0.83
C PHE A 9 8.00 0.12 1.87
N LEU A 10 8.36 -1.13 1.51
CA LEU A 10 9.02 -2.06 2.43
C LEU A 10 10.48 -1.68 2.73
N LYS A 11 11.11 -0.87 1.88
CA LYS A 11 12.50 -0.45 2.05
C LYS A 11 12.58 1.05 1.93
N ARG A 12 13.04 1.71 2.99
CA ARG A 12 13.16 3.17 3.01
C ARG A 12 14.23 3.62 2.02
N LEU A 13 13.99 4.78 1.42
CA LEU A 13 14.86 5.33 0.38
C LEU A 13 16.27 5.67 0.89
N ASP A 14 16.38 6.12 2.14
CA ASP A 14 17.66 6.40 2.82
C ASP A 14 18.47 5.12 3.07
N GLU A 15 17.81 4.05 3.52
CA GLU A 15 18.40 2.71 3.66
C GLU A 15 18.90 2.18 2.33
N TYR A 16 18.09 2.28 1.27
CA TYR A 16 18.49 1.88 -0.08
C TYR A 16 19.74 2.64 -0.56
N PHE A 17 19.79 3.96 -0.41
CA PHE A 17 20.95 4.74 -0.82
C PHE A 17 22.21 4.41 -0.02
N ARG A 18 22.06 4.23 1.29
CA ARG A 18 23.19 3.86 2.16
C ARG A 18 23.79 2.52 1.75
N GLU A 19 22.97 1.52 1.44
CA GLU A 19 23.45 0.22 0.95
C GLU A 19 24.10 0.30 -0.43
N ARG A 20 23.54 1.11 -1.34
CA ARG A 20 23.97 1.14 -2.74
C ARG A 20 25.21 2.01 -2.96
N PHE A 21 25.27 3.16 -2.30
CA PHE A 21 26.28 4.20 -2.51
C PHE A 21 27.18 4.45 -1.29
N GLY A 22 26.95 3.76 -0.17
CA GLY A 22 27.76 3.88 1.05
C GLY A 22 27.60 5.21 1.79
N SER A 23 26.66 6.07 1.39
CA SER A 23 26.40 7.38 1.99
C SER A 23 24.95 7.79 1.82
N GLU A 24 24.51 8.79 2.59
CA GLU A 24 23.22 9.43 2.37
C GLU A 24 23.32 10.32 1.13
N VAL A 25 22.58 9.95 0.09
CA VAL A 25 22.49 10.70 -1.16
C VAL A 25 21.33 11.69 -1.06
N ASP A 26 21.55 12.93 -1.49
CA ASP A 26 20.47 13.92 -1.62
C ASP A 26 19.39 13.38 -2.57
N LEU A 27 18.14 13.39 -2.12
CA LEU A 27 16.98 12.95 -2.90
C LEU A 27 16.87 13.73 -4.23
N ALA A 28 17.39 14.95 -4.29
CA ALA A 28 17.47 15.75 -5.52
C ALA A 28 18.18 15.01 -6.67
N VAL A 29 19.15 14.12 -6.36
CA VAL A 29 19.88 13.32 -7.35
C VAL A 29 18.94 12.44 -8.17
N LEU A 30 17.84 11.94 -7.59
CA LEU A 30 16.85 11.13 -8.32
C LEU A 30 16.26 11.86 -9.52
N PHE A 31 16.06 13.18 -9.38
CA PHE A 31 15.42 14.01 -10.38
C PHE A 31 16.39 14.50 -11.46
N THR A 32 17.66 14.14 -11.38
CA THR A 32 18.64 14.37 -12.47
C THR A 32 18.42 13.39 -13.63
N ASN A 33 17.92 12.19 -13.36
CA ASN A 33 17.68 11.19 -14.39
C ASN A 33 16.38 11.48 -15.16
N LYS A 34 16.54 11.92 -16.41
CA LYS A 34 15.41 12.28 -17.29
C LYS A 34 14.48 11.10 -17.59
N VAL A 35 15.00 9.88 -17.69
CA VAL A 35 14.19 8.68 -17.97
C VAL A 35 13.27 8.37 -16.80
N LEU A 36 13.81 8.38 -15.57
CA LEU A 36 13.03 8.15 -14.36
C LEU A 36 11.98 9.25 -14.15
N LYS A 37 12.31 10.52 -14.45
CA LYS A 37 11.35 11.63 -14.42
C LYS A 37 10.14 11.38 -15.34
N ILE A 38 10.38 10.99 -16.59
CA ILE A 38 9.29 10.71 -17.54
C ILE A 38 8.43 9.56 -17.03
N LYS A 39 9.05 8.45 -16.60
CA LYS A 39 8.33 7.30 -16.01
C LYS A 39 7.49 7.71 -14.79
N ALA A 40 8.03 8.53 -13.89
CA ALA A 40 7.34 9.02 -12.71
C ALA A 40 6.15 9.93 -13.07
N ALA A 41 6.34 10.86 -14.01
CA ALA A 41 5.25 11.70 -14.50
C ALA A 41 4.13 10.84 -15.11
N ASP A 42 4.46 9.86 -15.94
CA ASP A 42 3.47 8.96 -16.54
C ASP A 42 2.74 8.10 -15.51
N ARG A 43 3.43 7.63 -14.47
CA ARG A 43 2.83 6.90 -13.35
C ARG A 43 1.83 7.77 -12.58
N VAL A 44 2.19 9.02 -12.27
CA VAL A 44 1.28 9.99 -11.64
C VAL A 44 0.10 10.30 -12.56
N LYS A 45 0.34 10.61 -13.84
CA LYS A 45 -0.72 10.90 -14.83
C LYS A 45 -1.72 9.75 -14.94
N ARG A 46 -1.26 8.50 -14.92
CA ARG A 46 -2.12 7.31 -14.88
C ARG A 46 -2.98 7.25 -13.62
N ALA A 47 -2.40 7.54 -12.45
CA ALA A 47 -3.15 7.55 -11.20
C ALA A 47 -4.20 8.66 -11.11
N LEU A 48 -3.94 9.82 -11.73
CA LEU A 48 -4.87 10.96 -11.74
C LEU A 48 -6.01 10.81 -12.76
N SER A 49 -5.78 10.05 -13.84
CA SER A 49 -6.73 9.95 -14.95
C SER A 49 -8.01 9.19 -14.56
N ARG A 50 -9.19 9.77 -14.82
CA ARG A 50 -10.51 9.15 -14.53
C ARG A 50 -10.85 7.93 -15.36
N ARG A 51 -10.23 7.76 -16.54
CA ARG A 51 -10.40 6.54 -17.31
C ARG A 51 -9.90 5.42 -16.42
N LYS A 52 -10.75 4.42 -16.16
CA LYS A 52 -10.32 3.12 -15.65
C LYS A 52 -9.21 2.65 -16.58
N SER A 53 -7.97 3.04 -16.31
CA SER A 53 -6.83 2.32 -16.80
C SER A 53 -7.14 0.94 -16.27
N LYS A 54 -7.38 -0.01 -17.16
CA LYS A 54 -7.21 -1.41 -16.77
C LYS A 54 -5.92 -1.38 -15.97
N SER A 55 -5.96 -1.84 -14.73
CA SER A 55 -4.73 -2.24 -14.08
C SER A 55 -4.17 -3.27 -15.04
N LEU A 56 -3.31 -2.82 -15.95
CA LEU A 56 -2.37 -3.67 -16.62
C LEU A 56 -1.58 -4.11 -15.43
N GLY A 57 -1.98 -5.28 -14.89
CA GLY A 57 -1.35 -5.88 -13.74
C GLY A 57 0.12 -5.68 -13.96
N VAL A 58 0.72 -4.84 -13.09
CA VAL A 58 2.12 -4.47 -13.20
C VAL A 58 2.81 -5.80 -13.42
N SER A 59 3.37 -5.98 -14.61
CA SER A 59 3.94 -7.26 -14.97
C SER A 59 4.96 -7.53 -13.90
N LEU A 60 4.77 -8.58 -13.09
CA LEU A 60 5.71 -8.93 -12.02
C LEU A 60 7.14 -9.11 -12.57
N ALA A 61 7.27 -9.27 -13.90
CA ALA A 61 8.52 -9.35 -14.64
C ALA A 61 9.22 -8.00 -14.90
N GLU A 62 8.54 -6.85 -14.72
CA GLU A 62 9.09 -5.51 -14.99
C GLU A 62 9.44 -4.73 -13.71
N GLN A 63 9.22 -5.32 -12.52
CA GLN A 63 9.53 -4.65 -11.25
C GLN A 63 11.02 -4.76 -10.92
N ASP A 64 11.73 -3.68 -11.24
CA ASP A 64 13.16 -3.52 -11.08
C ASP A 64 13.51 -2.30 -10.19
N GLU A 65 14.80 -1.95 -10.18
CA GLU A 65 15.34 -0.80 -9.45
C GLU A 65 14.74 0.52 -9.95
N ASP A 66 14.47 0.65 -11.25
CA ASP A 66 13.83 1.84 -11.81
C ASP A 66 12.42 2.01 -11.25
N GLU A 67 11.61 0.95 -11.20
CA GLU A 67 10.23 1.02 -10.68
C GLU A 67 10.18 1.39 -9.19
N TYR A 68 11.14 0.93 -8.40
CA TYR A 68 11.30 1.35 -7.01
C TYR A 68 11.56 2.86 -6.90
N LEU A 69 12.49 3.40 -7.69
CA LEU A 69 12.80 4.83 -7.68
C LEU A 69 11.66 5.69 -8.24
N VAL A 70 11.01 5.21 -9.31
CA VAL A 70 9.86 5.85 -9.95
C VAL A 70 8.69 5.99 -8.99
N PHE A 71 8.44 5.00 -8.13
CA PHE A 71 7.43 5.10 -7.06
C PHE A 71 7.72 6.29 -6.12
N TYR A 72 8.94 6.40 -5.60
CA TYR A 72 9.29 7.47 -4.67
C TYR A 72 9.26 8.85 -5.34
N MET A 73 9.74 8.93 -6.59
CA MET A 73 9.65 10.15 -7.38
C MET A 73 8.20 10.56 -7.65
N GLY A 74 7.33 9.60 -8.00
CA GLY A 74 5.91 9.83 -8.20
C GLY A 74 5.19 10.32 -6.93
N LEU A 75 5.50 9.70 -5.79
CA LEU A 75 4.97 10.09 -4.48
C LEU A 75 5.33 11.53 -4.13
N LEU A 76 6.61 11.90 -4.26
CA LEU A 76 7.10 13.27 -4.03
C LEU A 76 6.49 14.26 -5.01
N ALA A 77 6.45 13.92 -6.29
CA ALA A 77 5.93 14.79 -7.34
C ALA A 77 4.44 15.08 -7.16
N ALA A 78 3.64 14.06 -6.88
CA ALA A 78 2.21 14.23 -6.61
C ALA A 78 1.99 15.06 -5.35
N GLY A 79 2.69 14.74 -4.25
CA GLY A 79 2.55 15.42 -2.97
C GLY A 79 3.00 16.87 -2.93
N LEU A 80 4.07 17.22 -3.64
CA LEU A 80 4.54 18.61 -3.73
C LEU A 80 3.78 19.45 -4.77
N THR A 81 2.97 18.80 -5.61
CA THR A 81 2.09 19.51 -6.53
C THR A 81 0.79 19.90 -5.84
N ASP A 82 0.07 18.93 -5.27
CA ASP A 82 -1.27 19.16 -4.70
C ASP A 82 -1.73 18.01 -3.77
N VAL A 83 -2.52 18.34 -2.75
CA VAL A 83 -3.02 17.37 -1.76
C VAL A 83 -4.01 16.38 -2.37
N TRP A 84 -4.84 16.80 -3.33
CA TRP A 84 -5.73 15.88 -4.03
C TRP A 84 -4.93 14.95 -4.95
N ALA A 85 -3.90 15.46 -5.62
CA ALA A 85 -3.02 14.64 -6.44
C ALA A 85 -2.30 13.57 -5.61
N LEU A 86 -1.77 13.93 -4.43
CA LEU A 86 -1.19 12.97 -3.49
C LEU A 86 -2.16 11.86 -3.13
N ARG A 87 -3.37 12.21 -2.69
CA ARG A 87 -4.39 11.25 -2.28
C ARG A 87 -4.77 10.31 -3.43
N LYS A 88 -4.94 10.83 -4.64
CA LYS A 88 -5.23 10.04 -5.84
C LYS A 88 -4.10 9.09 -6.20
N TYR A 89 -2.87 9.57 -6.14
CA TYR A 89 -1.69 8.75 -6.37
C TYR A 89 -1.61 7.59 -5.36
N VAL A 90 -1.68 7.90 -4.07
CA VAL A 90 -1.68 6.92 -2.97
C VAL A 90 -2.83 5.93 -3.12
N ASP A 91 -4.05 6.38 -3.39
CA ASP A 91 -5.21 5.50 -3.61
C ASP A 91 -4.99 4.53 -4.78
N SER A 92 -4.35 4.98 -5.86
CA SER A 92 -4.05 4.14 -7.01
C SER A 92 -3.00 3.08 -6.66
N GLU A 93 -1.88 3.50 -6.09
CA GLU A 93 -0.78 2.61 -5.70
C GLU A 93 -1.23 1.55 -4.69
N VAL A 94 -1.99 1.97 -3.66
CA VAL A 94 -2.49 1.04 -2.65
C VAL A 94 -3.44 0.01 -3.26
N LYS A 95 -4.31 0.38 -4.20
CA LYS A 95 -5.17 -0.60 -4.88
C LYS A 95 -4.36 -1.67 -5.59
N ASP A 96 -3.32 -1.26 -6.32
CA ASP A 96 -2.46 -2.21 -7.02
C ASP A 96 -1.71 -3.12 -6.02
N PHE A 97 -1.18 -2.55 -4.94
CA PHE A 97 -0.55 -3.34 -3.88
C PHE A 97 -1.52 -4.32 -3.21
N ILE A 98 -2.75 -3.91 -2.95
CA ILE A 98 -3.78 -4.76 -2.34
C ILE A 98 -4.14 -5.93 -3.27
N GLU A 99 -4.27 -5.70 -4.58
CA GLU A 99 -4.50 -6.79 -5.54
C GLU A 99 -3.33 -7.79 -5.55
N LEU A 100 -2.09 -7.32 -5.51
CA LEU A 100 -0.91 -8.18 -5.43
C LEU A 100 -0.83 -8.93 -4.09
N MET A 101 -1.15 -8.27 -2.97
CA MET A 101 -1.14 -8.84 -1.63
C MET A 101 -2.12 -10.01 -1.47
N LYS A 102 -3.21 -10.07 -2.25
CA LYS A 102 -4.11 -11.24 -2.24
C LYS A 102 -3.39 -12.54 -2.61
N LEU A 103 -2.33 -12.46 -3.41
CA LEU A 103 -1.52 -13.59 -3.85
C LEU A 103 -0.38 -13.93 -2.89
N GLU A 104 -0.07 -13.04 -1.94
CA GLU A 104 1.03 -13.23 -0.98
C GLU A 104 0.65 -14.14 0.17
N ASN A 105 1.60 -14.82 0.79
CA ASN A 105 1.30 -15.71 1.91
C ASN A 105 0.93 -14.94 3.20
N SER A 106 0.24 -15.63 4.11
CA SER A 106 -0.27 -15.04 5.36
C SER A 106 0.85 -14.47 6.26
N LYS A 107 2.03 -15.08 6.24
CA LYS A 107 3.21 -14.59 6.98
C LYS A 107 3.72 -13.25 6.47
N PHE A 108 3.75 -13.06 5.15
CA PHE A 108 4.10 -11.79 4.53
C PHE A 108 3.10 -10.71 4.94
N LEU A 109 1.80 -10.98 4.80
CA LEU A 109 0.75 -10.04 5.20
C LEU A 109 0.84 -9.65 6.67
N TRP A 110 1.10 -10.62 7.55
CA TRP A 110 1.34 -10.34 8.96
C TRP A 110 2.55 -9.42 9.18
N SER A 111 3.66 -9.65 8.47
CA SER A 111 4.85 -8.79 8.57
C SER A 111 4.60 -7.36 8.11
N VAL A 112 3.85 -7.19 7.01
CA VAL A 112 3.41 -5.88 6.53
C VAL A 112 2.52 -5.20 7.56
N SER A 113 1.56 -5.92 8.14
CA SER A 113 0.65 -5.35 9.15
C SER A 113 1.41 -4.76 10.34
N ARG A 114 2.50 -5.41 10.79
CA ARG A 114 3.30 -4.93 11.92
C ARG A 114 4.04 -3.65 11.59
N MET A 115 4.56 -3.54 10.37
CA MET A 115 5.17 -2.32 9.87
C MET A 115 4.15 -1.18 9.78
N LEU A 116 2.89 -1.49 9.43
CA LEU A 116 1.78 -0.53 9.42
C LEU A 116 1.22 -0.23 10.83
N GLY A 117 1.81 -0.76 11.90
CA GLY A 117 1.35 -0.53 13.27
C GLY A 117 0.09 -1.32 13.67
N ILE A 118 -0.34 -2.29 12.86
CA ILE A 118 -1.46 -3.17 13.15
C ILE A 118 -0.98 -4.31 14.05
N SER A 119 -1.50 -4.33 15.28
CA SER A 119 -1.19 -5.41 16.21
C SER A 119 -2.19 -6.55 16.05
N SER A 120 -1.74 -7.60 15.36
CA SER A 120 -2.50 -8.81 15.09
C SER A 120 -1.65 -10.05 15.33
N GLU A 121 -2.31 -11.19 15.50
CA GLU A 121 -1.67 -12.48 15.70
C GLU A 121 -1.91 -13.38 14.48
N LEU A 122 -0.83 -14.03 14.04
CA LEU A 122 -0.84 -15.00 12.96
C LEU A 122 -1.13 -16.40 13.56
N LEU A 123 -2.17 -17.05 13.08
CA LEU A 123 -2.66 -18.34 13.59
C LEU A 123 -2.05 -19.55 12.86
N ALA A 124 -1.44 -19.35 11.70
CA ALA A 124 -0.79 -20.38 10.90
C ALA A 124 0.57 -19.91 10.40
N ARG A 125 1.54 -20.82 10.22
CA ARG A 125 2.89 -20.43 9.76
C ARG A 125 2.91 -19.94 8.30
N ASP A 126 1.94 -20.37 7.49
CA ASP A 126 1.79 -20.06 6.06
C ASP A 126 0.30 -19.87 5.68
N ASP A 127 -0.11 -20.24 4.47
CA ASP A 127 -1.50 -20.16 3.98
C ASP A 127 -2.40 -21.30 4.48
N GLU A 128 -1.89 -22.12 5.40
CA GLU A 128 -2.67 -23.14 6.07
C GLU A 128 -3.77 -22.55 6.94
N CYS A 129 -4.72 -23.40 7.29
CA CYS A 129 -5.80 -23.00 8.17
C CYS A 129 -5.35 -22.96 9.64
N GLY A 130 -5.24 -21.76 10.20
CA GLY A 130 -4.79 -21.57 11.59
C GLY A 130 -5.88 -21.87 12.61
N TYR A 131 -7.12 -21.48 12.33
CA TYR A 131 -8.26 -21.76 13.19
C TYR A 131 -9.48 -22.16 12.36
N LYS A 132 -10.04 -23.34 12.67
CA LYS A 132 -11.18 -23.93 11.98
C LYS A 132 -12.43 -23.83 12.86
N VAL A 133 -13.52 -23.38 12.27
CA VAL A 133 -14.83 -23.33 12.91
C VAL A 133 -15.84 -24.02 12.02
N VAL A 134 -16.62 -24.92 12.60
CA VAL A 134 -17.77 -25.53 11.94
C VAL A 134 -18.97 -24.62 12.17
N LEU A 135 -19.46 -23.95 11.13
CA LEU A 135 -20.55 -22.97 11.21
C LEU A 135 -21.94 -23.64 11.17
N SER A 136 -22.07 -24.78 10.49
CA SER A 136 -23.29 -25.56 10.43
C SER A 136 -22.99 -27.05 10.56
N SER A 137 -23.91 -27.76 11.22
CA SER A 137 -23.93 -29.21 11.22
C SER A 137 -25.16 -29.61 10.40
N GLU A 138 -24.93 -30.09 9.18
CA GLU A 138 -25.92 -30.64 8.23
C GLU A 138 -26.74 -29.67 7.36
N PRO A 139 -27.00 -30.02 6.08
CA PRO A 139 -26.56 -31.22 5.35
C PRO A 139 -25.14 -31.10 4.74
N LYS A 140 -24.49 -29.93 4.86
CA LYS A 140 -23.09 -29.70 4.50
C LYS A 140 -22.42 -28.88 5.60
N SER A 141 -21.39 -29.45 6.21
CA SER A 141 -20.58 -28.74 7.20
C SER A 141 -19.84 -27.59 6.53
N GLU A 142 -20.27 -26.36 6.79
CA GLU A 142 -19.52 -25.18 6.37
C GLU A 142 -18.36 -24.96 7.34
N ILE A 143 -17.15 -25.27 6.90
CA ILE A 143 -15.93 -25.03 7.69
C ILE A 143 -15.36 -23.67 7.30
N SER A 144 -15.40 -22.73 8.23
CA SER A 144 -14.68 -21.47 8.10
C SER A 144 -13.26 -21.58 8.60
N CYS A 145 -12.37 -20.91 7.89
CA CYS A 145 -10.94 -20.96 8.12
C CYS A 145 -10.37 -19.55 8.34
N PHE A 146 -9.60 -19.39 9.41
CA PHE A 146 -9.03 -18.11 9.80
C PHE A 146 -7.51 -18.21 9.95
N GLN A 147 -6.79 -17.22 9.41
CA GLN A 147 -5.34 -17.11 9.49
C GLN A 147 -4.90 -16.03 10.48
N PHE A 148 -5.78 -15.10 10.84
CA PHE A 148 -5.45 -13.96 11.67
C PHE A 148 -6.46 -13.78 12.80
N ARG A 149 -6.00 -13.24 13.92
CA ARG A 149 -6.89 -12.67 14.94
C ARG A 149 -6.41 -11.32 15.46
N LEU A 150 -7.36 -10.51 15.89
CA LEU A 150 -7.13 -9.23 16.56
C LEU A 150 -7.99 -9.16 17.81
N THR A 151 -7.56 -8.43 18.83
CA THR A 151 -8.45 -8.13 19.95
C THR A 151 -9.59 -7.23 19.47
N ILE A 152 -10.78 -7.36 20.07
CA ILE A 152 -11.95 -6.56 19.68
C ILE A 152 -11.64 -5.04 19.63
N PRO A 153 -10.99 -4.43 20.64
CA PRO A 153 -10.69 -3.00 20.59
C PRO A 153 -9.82 -2.62 19.36
N LYS A 154 -8.78 -3.42 19.08
CA LYS A 154 -7.90 -3.18 17.94
C LYS A 154 -8.62 -3.35 16.61
N TYR A 155 -9.46 -4.38 16.50
CA TYR A 155 -10.28 -4.58 15.31
C TYR A 155 -11.17 -3.36 15.04
N LEU A 156 -11.88 -2.86 16.07
CA LEU A 156 -12.75 -1.69 15.93
C LEU A 156 -11.98 -0.42 15.53
N THR A 157 -10.76 -0.23 16.06
CA THR A 157 -9.89 0.88 15.64
C THR A 157 -9.46 0.76 14.19
N TYR A 158 -8.94 -0.40 13.77
CA TYR A 158 -8.39 -0.54 12.42
C TYR A 158 -9.46 -0.70 11.33
N ALA A 159 -10.62 -1.24 11.69
CA ALA A 159 -11.73 -1.45 10.77
C ALA A 159 -12.76 -0.31 10.81
N GLU A 160 -12.51 0.81 11.52
CA GLU A 160 -13.48 1.89 11.76
C GLU A 160 -14.24 2.30 10.48
N ARG A 161 -13.50 2.52 9.39
CA ARG A 161 -14.06 2.92 8.08
C ARG A 161 -14.79 1.79 7.35
N LEU A 162 -14.46 0.55 7.69
CA LEU A 162 -15.04 -0.67 7.12
C LEU A 162 -16.28 -1.12 7.88
N LEU A 163 -16.51 -0.69 9.14
CA LEU A 163 -17.66 -1.13 9.95
C LEU A 163 -19.03 -0.84 9.32
N GLY A 164 -19.10 0.14 8.41
CA GLY A 164 -20.32 0.43 7.62
C GLY A 164 -20.49 -0.45 6.38
N GLU A 165 -19.49 -1.23 6.00
CA GLU A 165 -19.54 -2.19 4.90
C GLU A 165 -20.09 -3.55 5.39
N ALA A 166 -20.84 -4.23 4.53
CA ALA A 166 -21.42 -5.54 4.86
C ALA A 166 -20.32 -6.56 5.21
N GLY A 167 -20.53 -7.31 6.29
CA GLY A 167 -19.59 -8.34 6.74
C GLY A 167 -18.42 -7.83 7.60
N TRP A 168 -18.41 -6.56 7.99
CA TRP A 168 -17.39 -5.98 8.90
C TRP A 168 -17.93 -5.63 10.28
N SER A 169 -19.24 -5.77 10.50
CA SER A 169 -19.77 -5.65 11.85
C SER A 169 -19.29 -6.82 12.72
N LEU A 170 -19.20 -6.59 14.04
CA LEU A 170 -18.88 -7.67 14.99
C LEU A 170 -19.95 -8.78 15.00
N LEU A 171 -21.17 -8.49 14.56
CA LEU A 171 -22.27 -9.46 14.48
C LEU A 171 -22.11 -10.41 13.29
N GLU A 172 -21.47 -9.97 12.22
CA GLU A 172 -21.24 -10.75 11.00
C GLU A 172 -19.84 -11.38 10.94
N THR A 173 -18.99 -11.07 11.92
CA THR A 173 -17.62 -11.58 12.00
C THR A 173 -17.52 -12.62 13.11
N TYR A 174 -16.66 -13.62 12.94
CA TYR A 174 -16.46 -14.62 13.98
C TYR A 174 -15.69 -14.02 15.16
N VAL A 175 -16.35 -13.95 16.31
CA VAL A 175 -15.79 -13.42 17.56
C VAL A 175 -15.81 -14.50 18.63
N ARG A 176 -14.67 -14.73 19.28
CA ARG A 176 -14.54 -15.70 20.39
C ARG A 176 -13.44 -15.26 21.34
N GLU A 177 -13.68 -15.42 22.65
CA GLU A 177 -12.68 -15.18 23.71
C GLU A 177 -12.03 -13.78 23.66
N GLY A 178 -12.79 -12.76 23.24
CA GLY A 178 -12.30 -11.38 23.14
C GLY A 178 -11.52 -11.05 21.86
N TYR A 179 -11.51 -11.98 20.90
CA TYR A 179 -10.83 -11.84 19.61
C TYR A 179 -11.79 -11.89 18.43
N VAL A 180 -11.47 -11.12 17.40
CA VAL A 180 -12.08 -11.17 16.08
C VAL A 180 -11.16 -11.97 15.17
N TYR A 181 -11.70 -12.99 14.51
CA TYR A 181 -10.96 -13.86 13.61
C TYR A 181 -11.20 -13.46 12.16
N LEU A 182 -10.12 -13.29 11.40
CA LEU A 182 -10.20 -12.85 10.02
C LEU A 182 -9.58 -13.88 9.07
N PRO A 183 -10.28 -14.24 7.97
CA PRO A 183 -9.67 -14.94 6.87
C PRO A 183 -8.70 -14.00 6.13
N LYS A 184 -7.75 -14.59 5.40
CA LYS A 184 -6.77 -13.87 4.58
C LYS A 184 -7.39 -12.77 3.69
N SER A 185 -8.51 -13.05 3.03
CA SER A 185 -9.18 -12.08 2.14
C SER A 185 -9.64 -10.82 2.87
N LYS A 186 -10.32 -10.95 4.02
CA LYS A 186 -10.71 -9.81 4.85
C LYS A 186 -9.49 -9.11 5.42
N TYR A 187 -8.50 -9.87 5.87
CA TYR A 187 -7.30 -9.30 6.44
C TYR A 187 -6.53 -8.41 5.44
N VAL A 188 -6.42 -8.81 4.17
CA VAL A 188 -5.82 -7.96 3.11
C VAL A 188 -6.58 -6.64 2.98
N ARG A 189 -7.92 -6.66 2.94
CA ARG A 189 -8.73 -5.43 2.87
C ARG A 189 -8.53 -4.52 4.09
N LEU A 190 -8.32 -5.09 5.28
CA LEU A 190 -8.03 -4.33 6.50
C LEU A 190 -6.70 -3.54 6.39
N LEU A 191 -5.75 -3.98 5.57
CA LEU A 191 -4.46 -3.30 5.39
C LEU A 191 -4.56 -2.03 4.53
N GLU A 192 -5.65 -1.85 3.78
CA GLU A 192 -5.75 -0.82 2.76
C GLU A 192 -5.63 0.61 3.34
N ASP A 193 -6.47 0.95 4.30
CA ASP A 193 -6.48 2.31 4.87
C ASP A 193 -5.21 2.60 5.69
N PRO A 194 -4.72 1.69 6.55
CA PRO A 194 -3.42 1.87 7.21
C PRO A 194 -2.26 2.05 6.24
N LEU A 195 -2.26 1.36 5.09
CA LEU A 195 -1.24 1.52 4.06
C LEU A 195 -1.32 2.91 3.40
N LYS A 196 -2.52 3.43 3.12
CA LYS A 196 -2.69 4.80 2.60
C LYS A 196 -2.13 5.83 3.57
N GLU A 197 -2.48 5.72 4.85
CA GLU A 197 -1.97 6.61 5.89
C GLU A 197 -0.45 6.53 6.02
N TYR A 198 0.10 5.32 5.94
CA TYR A 198 1.54 5.10 5.96
C TYR A 198 2.23 5.80 4.78
N LEU A 199 1.71 5.67 3.55
CA LEU A 199 2.29 6.32 2.38
C LEU A 199 2.22 7.84 2.43
N ILE A 200 1.17 8.41 3.03
CA ILE A 200 1.06 9.85 3.26
C ILE A 200 2.12 10.31 4.27
N LYS A 201 2.30 9.60 5.38
CA LYS A 201 3.37 9.90 6.36
C LYS A 201 4.76 9.76 5.75
N LEU A 202 4.96 8.74 4.91
CA LEU A 202 6.21 8.54 4.18
C LEU A 202 6.50 9.72 3.25
N PHE A 203 5.48 10.24 2.55
CA PHE A 203 5.63 11.47 1.78
C PHE A 203 6.04 12.66 2.66
N GLU A 204 5.37 12.88 3.79
CA GLU A 204 5.69 13.98 4.71
C GLU A 204 7.16 13.90 5.15
N GLU A 205 7.60 12.73 5.64
CA GLU A 205 9.00 12.50 6.03
C GLU A 205 10.00 12.80 4.91
N LEU A 206 9.72 12.35 3.68
CA LEU A 206 10.59 12.57 2.53
C LEU A 206 10.60 14.03 2.08
N SER A 207 9.45 14.71 2.15
CA SER A 207 9.32 16.11 1.75
C SER A 207 10.17 17.03 2.63
N PHE A 208 10.27 16.75 3.94
CA PHE A 208 11.14 17.51 4.86
C PHE A 208 12.63 17.33 4.57
N LYS A 209 13.03 16.18 3.99
CA LYS A 209 14.42 15.88 3.65
C LYS A 209 14.85 16.49 2.31
N LEU A 210 13.90 16.96 1.49
CA LEU A 210 14.20 17.52 0.18
C LEU A 210 14.66 18.98 0.31
N THR A 211 15.96 19.22 0.14
CA THR A 211 16.59 20.53 0.33
C THR A 211 16.33 21.52 -0.81
N ASP A 212 16.13 21.04 -2.04
CA ASP A 212 15.86 21.87 -3.21
C ASP A 212 14.63 21.36 -3.99
N THR A 213 13.52 22.08 -3.85
CA THR A 213 12.28 21.78 -4.58
C THR A 213 12.33 22.22 -6.05
N ASN A 214 13.29 23.05 -6.45
CA ASN A 214 13.34 23.60 -7.82
C ASN A 214 13.63 22.50 -8.86
N VAL A 215 14.30 21.42 -8.45
CA VAL A 215 14.59 20.26 -9.32
C VAL A 215 13.30 19.56 -9.78
N LEU A 216 12.16 19.87 -9.15
CA LEU A 216 10.84 19.32 -9.44
C LEU A 216 9.96 20.22 -10.28
N GLU A 217 10.36 21.46 -10.57
CA GLU A 217 9.51 22.44 -11.26
C GLU A 217 8.96 21.90 -12.59
N ASP A 218 9.81 21.27 -13.40
CA ASP A 218 9.40 20.62 -14.65
C ASP A 218 8.29 19.58 -14.43
N LEU A 219 8.46 18.74 -13.40
CA LEU A 219 7.54 17.65 -13.09
C LEU A 219 6.22 18.18 -12.50
N ARG A 220 6.30 19.24 -11.68
CA ARG A 220 5.15 19.93 -11.09
C ARG A 220 4.30 20.59 -12.17
N SER A 221 4.93 21.25 -13.15
CA SER A 221 4.23 21.86 -14.28
C SER A 221 3.42 20.82 -15.07
N ASP A 222 4.08 19.70 -15.40
CA ASP A 222 3.48 18.56 -16.10
C ASP A 222 2.26 17.97 -15.37
N ILE A 223 2.37 17.79 -14.05
CA ILE A 223 1.30 17.24 -13.22
C ILE A 223 0.18 18.26 -13.04
N ALA A 224 0.51 19.53 -12.81
CA ALA A 224 -0.46 20.61 -12.65
C ALA A 224 -1.34 20.79 -13.90
N GLU A 225 -0.80 20.57 -15.10
CA GLU A 225 -1.58 20.59 -16.33
C GLU A 225 -2.65 19.48 -16.34
N VAL A 226 -2.32 18.28 -15.90
CA VAL A 226 -3.26 17.15 -15.82
C VAL A 226 -4.36 17.43 -14.79
N ILE A 227 -3.99 17.98 -13.63
CA ILE A 227 -4.96 18.42 -12.61
C ILE A 227 -5.95 19.41 -13.23
N ARG A 228 -5.48 20.47 -13.91
CA ARG A 228 -6.36 21.46 -14.55
C ARG A 228 -7.33 20.85 -15.58
N ARG A 229 -6.94 19.77 -16.26
CA ARG A 229 -7.79 19.07 -17.23
C ARG A 229 -8.87 18.21 -16.55
N GLU A 230 -8.57 17.59 -15.42
CA GLU A 230 -9.51 16.71 -14.69
C GLU A 230 -10.55 17.48 -13.84
N TYR A 231 -10.29 18.76 -13.54
CA TYR A 231 -11.21 19.65 -12.81
C TYR A 231 -12.16 20.45 -13.72
N LYS A 232 -11.97 20.43 -15.05
CA LYS A 232 -12.92 20.98 -16.02
C LYS A 232 -14.00 19.96 -16.37
#